data_AF-A0AAJ5R052-F1
#
_entry.id   AF-A0AAJ5R052-F1
#
_cell.length_a   1.000
_cell.length_b   1.000
_cell.length_c   1.000
_cell.angle_alpha   90.00
_cell.angle_beta   90.00
_cell.angle_gamma   90.00
#
_symmetry.space_group_name_H-M   'P 1'
#
loop_
_entity.id
_entity.type
_entity.pdbx_description
1 polymer ?
#
loop_
_entity_poly.entity_id
_entity_poly.type
_entity_poly.pdbx_seq_one_letter_code
_entity_poly.pdbx_strand_id
1 'polypeptide(L)'
;MGEISVKTGNNARNGGKNSLNRLIRCVCGKKIGPDPRNFNQRVSLGRNDLLIRTFPNTPAEKAQSYSYDRSLYSYYQDVIGPATGNSMDNMVTKGWCVKNASYGSSVGRDVYSCDADPRSRLFDNYDEFLESRVAAHDLMLRDGANYAITNNETLDYEGMFADGYMFSEQAVITFKYMIGSRSMRPFDLDCYSAFDAMDFSFEMVNLLKDKTAKPKSYLIELTNDISVIDEFNNMRIVNGSPTHVTSGLLRSLPVVAKGTNPRKAIIVISDGIDSGSTTSGPYAMTERLFKTYDLCRRVREGLLRYPQGTPTQVADIFFIFTVNNSETTNALNLWRNYCAGDNVFLATNYQDIINVLTGIAKKSSVKFINKNEPE
;
A
#
# COMPACT_ATOMS: atom_id res chain seq x y z
N MET A 1 -7.71 -17.13 40.18
CA MET A 1 -7.28 -16.06 41.11
C MET A 1 -6.52 -15.06 40.31
N GLY A 2 -7.05 -13.84 40.21
CA GLY A 2 -6.48 -12.77 39.40
C GLY A 2 -5.51 -11.91 40.19
N GLU A 3 -4.72 -11.14 39.46
CA GLU A 3 -4.26 -9.84 39.93
C GLU A 3 -4.19 -8.88 38.73
N ILE A 4 -4.99 -7.84 38.84
CA ILE A 4 -4.93 -6.59 38.08
C ILE A 4 -3.99 -5.69 38.87
N SER A 5 -3.05 -5.02 38.21
CA SER A 5 -2.38 -3.84 38.76
C SER A 5 -2.49 -2.68 37.78
N VAL A 6 -3.01 -1.57 38.28
CA VAL A 6 -3.20 -0.28 37.60
C VAL A 6 -2.67 0.81 38.54
N LYS A 7 -2.17 1.89 37.91
CA LYS A 7 -1.82 3.24 38.41
C LYS A 7 -0.33 3.45 38.70
N THR A 8 0.29 4.61 38.42
CA THR A 8 -0.10 5.88 37.77
C THR A 8 1.21 6.59 37.36
N GLY A 9 1.12 7.54 36.43
CA GLY A 9 2.28 8.12 35.75
C GLY A 9 3.17 9.06 36.57
N ASN A 10 4.30 9.41 35.96
CA ASN A 10 4.85 10.75 36.06
C ASN A 10 5.67 11.10 34.80
N ASN A 11 5.48 12.36 34.38
CA ASN A 11 6.18 13.02 33.29
C ASN A 11 7.70 13.03 33.50
N ALA A 12 8.44 12.62 32.47
CA ALA A 12 9.79 13.10 32.23
C ALA A 12 9.84 13.69 30.81
N ARG A 13 9.91 15.02 30.76
CA ARG A 13 10.26 15.81 29.58
C ARG A 13 11.72 15.57 29.18
N ASN A 14 11.96 15.77 27.89
CA ASN A 14 13.23 16.05 27.18
C ASN A 14 13.98 14.88 26.53
N GLY A 15 14.11 14.99 25.21
CA GLY A 15 15.01 14.21 24.37
C GLY A 15 14.60 14.22 22.90
N GLY A 16 14.52 15.39 22.28
CA GLY A 16 14.14 15.54 20.88
C GLY A 16 15.17 14.92 19.92
N LYS A 17 14.69 14.17 18.93
CA LYS A 17 15.30 13.96 17.61
C LYS A 17 14.18 13.77 16.59
N ASN A 18 13.95 14.80 15.80
CA ASN A 18 13.10 14.78 14.61
C ASN A 18 13.85 14.07 13.48
N SER A 19 13.36 12.92 13.04
CA SER A 19 13.66 12.34 11.71
C SER A 19 12.42 11.55 11.28
N LEU A 20 11.53 12.25 10.57
CA LEU A 20 10.30 11.73 9.98
C LEU A 20 10.66 11.05 8.66
N ASN A 21 10.93 9.75 8.70
CA ASN A 21 11.13 8.93 7.50
C ASN A 21 9.95 7.96 7.39
N ARG A 22 9.15 8.08 6.32
CA ARG A 22 8.02 7.20 6.05
C ARG A 22 7.99 6.73 4.59
N LEU A 23 8.31 5.44 4.36
CA LEU A 23 8.15 4.75 3.08
C LEU A 23 6.65 4.56 2.75
N ILE A 24 6.24 4.95 1.54
CA ILE A 24 4.83 5.06 1.14
C ILE A 24 4.36 3.80 0.39
N ARG A 25 3.22 3.20 0.77
CA ARG A 25 2.48 2.23 -0.05
C ARG A 25 0.98 2.22 0.26
N CYS A 26 0.14 1.85 -0.71
CA CYS A 26 -1.29 1.55 -0.55
C CYS A 26 -1.50 0.08 -0.19
N VAL A 27 -2.00 -0.22 1.01
CA VAL A 27 -2.62 -1.53 1.32
C VAL A 27 -3.90 -1.30 2.10
N CYS A 28 -5.05 -1.64 1.51
CA CYS A 28 -6.35 -1.60 2.16
C CYS A 28 -6.53 -2.88 3.00
N GLY A 29 -6.39 -2.79 4.32
CA GLY A 29 -6.46 -3.97 5.20
C GLY A 29 -6.81 -3.66 6.65
N LYS A 30 -8.09 -3.45 6.94
CA LYS A 30 -8.69 -3.79 8.24
C LYS A 30 -10.17 -4.08 8.02
N LYS A 31 -10.69 -5.12 8.66
CA LYS A 31 -12.12 -5.51 8.67
C LYS A 31 -12.98 -4.26 8.96
N ILE A 32 -13.61 -3.68 7.93
CA ILE A 32 -14.48 -2.51 8.06
C ILE A 32 -15.88 -3.03 8.40
N GLY A 33 -16.26 -2.94 9.68
CA GLY A 33 -17.67 -3.02 10.06
C GLY A 33 -18.44 -1.85 9.42
N PRO A 34 -19.77 -1.98 9.18
CA PRO A 34 -20.59 -1.07 8.37
C PRO A 34 -20.92 0.24 9.08
N ASP A 35 -19.88 0.91 9.58
CA ASP A 35 -19.96 2.27 10.09
C ASP A 35 -19.46 3.23 8.99
N PRO A 36 -20.34 4.02 8.36
CA PRO A 36 -19.96 4.99 7.33
C PRO A 36 -18.92 6.02 7.81
N ARG A 37 -18.71 6.18 9.12
CA ARG A 37 -17.63 6.98 9.71
C ARG A 37 -16.23 6.41 9.44
N ASN A 38 -16.12 5.15 9.01
CA ASN A 38 -14.84 4.50 8.66
C ASN A 38 -14.41 4.72 7.20
N PHE A 39 -15.23 5.35 6.36
CA PHE A 39 -14.92 5.65 4.95
C PHE A 39 -14.19 6.99 4.77
N ASN A 40 -14.20 7.85 5.78
CA ASN A 40 -13.40 9.07 5.78
C ASN A 40 -12.01 8.72 6.35
N GLN A 41 -10.96 8.72 5.51
CA GLN A 41 -9.60 8.47 6.01
C GLN A 41 -8.55 9.49 5.58
N ARG A 42 -8.03 10.14 6.63
CA ARG A 42 -6.66 10.60 6.93
C ARG A 42 -5.57 10.40 5.88
N VAL A 43 -5.01 11.53 5.45
CA VAL A 43 -3.57 11.77 5.34
C VAL A 43 -3.21 12.69 6.51
N SER A 44 -2.26 12.31 7.37
CA SER A 44 -1.70 13.21 8.39
C SER A 44 -0.20 13.24 8.19
N LEU A 45 0.30 14.34 7.62
CA LEU A 45 1.70 14.67 7.55
C LEU A 45 2.05 15.41 8.85
N GLY A 46 3.00 14.90 9.61
CA GLY A 46 3.26 15.33 10.99
C GLY A 46 3.68 16.80 11.13
N ARG A 47 3.34 17.38 12.29
CA ARG A 47 3.66 18.75 12.71
C ARG A 47 5.17 19.00 12.84
N ASN A 48 5.67 20.01 12.13
CA ASN A 48 6.68 20.94 12.62
C ASN A 48 6.42 22.32 11.98
N ASP A 49 6.19 23.29 12.85
CA ASP A 49 5.71 24.65 12.65
C ASP A 49 6.31 25.41 11.45
N LEU A 50 5.46 25.67 10.45
CA LEU A 50 5.49 26.91 9.69
C LEU A 50 4.39 27.80 10.27
N LEU A 51 4.77 28.97 10.80
CA LEU A 51 3.83 30.05 11.05
C LEU A 51 3.28 30.53 9.69
N ILE A 52 2.23 29.87 9.20
CA ILE A 52 1.55 30.27 7.97
C ILE A 52 0.55 31.37 8.34
N ARG A 53 0.78 32.56 7.80
CA ARG A 53 -0.22 33.63 7.80
C ARG A 53 -1.42 33.11 7.03
N THR A 54 -2.62 33.16 7.62
CA THR A 54 -3.88 32.89 6.93
C THR A 54 -3.93 33.70 5.63
N PHE A 55 -3.77 33.03 4.49
CA PHE A 55 -3.95 33.65 3.19
C PHE A 55 -5.46 33.79 2.93
N PRO A 56 -5.94 34.93 2.41
CA PRO A 56 -7.34 35.08 2.05
C PRO A 56 -7.71 34.13 0.91
N ASN A 57 -8.82 33.38 1.09
CA ASN A 57 -9.34 32.43 0.09
C ASN A 57 -9.52 33.10 -1.28
N THR A 58 -8.59 32.86 -2.18
CA THR A 58 -8.63 33.32 -3.56
C THR A 58 -9.73 32.58 -4.34
N PRO A 59 -10.25 33.16 -5.43
CA PRO A 59 -11.24 32.49 -6.27
C PRO A 59 -10.82 31.09 -6.75
N ALA A 60 -9.52 30.87 -7.00
CA ALA A 60 -8.99 29.57 -7.43
C ALA A 60 -9.10 28.50 -6.33
N GLU A 61 -8.81 28.84 -5.08
CA GLU A 61 -8.88 27.90 -3.95
C GLU A 61 -10.33 27.51 -3.64
N LYS A 62 -11.26 28.46 -3.74
CA LYS A 62 -12.69 28.18 -3.58
C LYS A 62 -13.22 27.29 -4.71
N ALA A 63 -12.87 27.57 -5.95
CA ALA A 63 -13.27 26.71 -7.08
C ALA A 63 -12.78 25.26 -6.91
N GLN A 64 -11.57 25.07 -6.40
CA GLN A 64 -11.02 23.74 -6.11
C GLN A 64 -11.74 23.06 -4.94
N SER A 65 -11.95 23.78 -3.83
CA SER A 65 -12.70 23.27 -2.66
C SER A 65 -14.11 22.84 -3.06
N TYR A 66 -14.77 23.64 -3.91
CA TYR A 66 -16.06 23.30 -4.50
C TYR A 66 -16.00 22.01 -5.32
N SER A 67 -14.96 21.81 -6.13
CA SER A 67 -14.81 20.58 -6.92
C SER A 67 -14.69 19.35 -6.03
N TYR A 68 -13.89 19.40 -4.95
CA TYR A 68 -13.75 18.29 -4.03
C TYR A 68 -15.04 17.99 -3.27
N ASP A 69 -15.69 19.02 -2.74
CA ASP A 69 -16.96 18.90 -2.03
C ASP A 69 -18.05 18.33 -2.93
N ARG A 70 -18.11 18.78 -4.19
CA ARG A 70 -18.99 18.25 -5.22
C ARG A 70 -18.73 16.78 -5.52
N SER A 71 -17.48 16.37 -5.70
CA SER A 71 -17.14 14.97 -5.95
C SER A 71 -17.56 14.06 -4.79
N LEU A 72 -17.37 14.51 -3.55
CA LEU A 72 -17.79 13.77 -2.37
C LEU A 72 -19.32 13.76 -2.25
N TYR A 73 -19.98 14.88 -2.49
CA TYR A 73 -21.44 14.95 -2.53
C TYR A 73 -22.02 13.98 -3.56
N SER A 74 -21.55 14.00 -4.81
CA SER A 74 -21.99 13.07 -5.85
C SER A 74 -21.78 11.61 -5.44
N TYR A 75 -20.66 11.27 -4.79
CA TYR A 75 -20.47 9.92 -4.25
C TYR A 75 -21.54 9.55 -3.22
N TYR A 76 -21.85 10.44 -2.28
CA TYR A 76 -22.88 10.16 -1.28
C TYR A 76 -24.28 10.08 -1.88
N GLN A 77 -24.59 10.96 -2.83
CA GLN A 77 -25.87 11.03 -3.51
C GLN A 77 -26.12 9.81 -4.40
N ASP A 78 -25.15 9.45 -5.24
CA ASP A 78 -25.34 8.49 -6.33
C ASP A 78 -24.92 7.07 -5.94
N VAL A 79 -24.11 6.93 -4.89
CA VAL A 79 -23.58 5.63 -4.45
C VAL A 79 -24.07 5.28 -3.06
N ILE A 80 -23.74 6.07 -2.04
CA ILE A 80 -24.03 5.73 -0.64
C ILE A 80 -25.54 5.76 -0.37
N GLY A 81 -26.27 6.73 -0.92
CA GLY A 81 -27.71 6.88 -0.74
C GLY A 81 -28.47 5.67 -1.26
N PRO A 82 -28.32 5.33 -2.56
CA PRO A 82 -28.89 4.13 -3.13
C PRO A 82 -28.44 2.85 -2.42
N ALA A 83 -27.17 2.77 -1.99
CA ALA A 83 -26.66 1.57 -1.32
C ALA A 83 -27.20 1.37 0.10
N THR A 84 -27.57 2.45 0.78
CA THR A 84 -28.03 2.41 2.17
C THR A 84 -29.52 2.69 2.35
N GLY A 85 -30.23 3.02 1.27
CA GLY A 85 -31.63 3.46 1.31
C GLY A 85 -31.84 4.82 1.96
N ASN A 86 -30.81 5.67 2.01
CA ASN A 86 -30.89 7.00 2.64
C ASN A 86 -30.99 8.10 1.58
N SER A 87 -31.93 9.03 1.78
CA SER A 87 -31.90 10.33 1.10
C SER A 87 -30.81 11.23 1.69
N MET A 88 -30.48 12.32 0.99
CA MET A 88 -29.54 13.32 1.51
C MET A 88 -30.01 13.92 2.84
N ASP A 89 -31.31 14.21 3.01
CA ASP A 89 -31.84 14.74 4.27
C ASP A 89 -31.75 13.71 5.42
N ASN A 90 -31.93 12.42 5.12
CA ASN A 90 -31.69 11.34 6.10
C ASN A 90 -30.22 11.31 6.50
N MET A 91 -29.29 11.48 5.55
CA MET A 91 -27.86 11.54 5.82
C MET A 91 -27.46 12.77 6.64
N VAL A 92 -28.10 13.92 6.42
CA VAL A 92 -27.93 15.10 7.26
C VAL A 92 -28.39 14.84 8.68
N THR A 93 -29.56 14.22 8.85
CA THR A 93 -30.09 13.85 10.16
C THR A 93 -29.18 12.85 10.89
N LYS A 94 -28.53 11.95 10.14
CA LYS A 94 -27.52 11.01 10.66
C LYS A 94 -26.15 11.64 10.92
N GLY A 95 -25.97 12.91 10.56
CA GLY A 95 -24.71 13.64 10.68
C GLY A 95 -23.63 13.17 9.72
N TRP A 96 -23.98 12.54 8.59
CA TRP A 96 -23.03 12.12 7.55
C TRP A 96 -22.75 13.23 6.54
N CYS A 97 -23.73 14.12 6.36
CA CYS A 97 -23.61 15.30 5.52
C CYS A 97 -24.16 16.53 6.25
N VAL A 98 -23.85 17.72 5.74
CA VAL A 98 -24.43 18.99 6.15
C VAL A 98 -25.03 19.65 4.92
N LYS A 99 -26.24 20.19 5.05
CA LYS A 99 -26.86 21.02 4.00
C LYS A 99 -26.35 22.45 4.11
N ASN A 100 -25.71 22.96 3.07
CA ASN A 100 -25.10 24.29 3.10
C ASN A 100 -26.15 25.38 2.84
N ALA A 101 -26.11 26.45 3.64
CA ALA A 101 -26.96 27.64 3.44
C ALA A 101 -26.51 28.50 2.24
N SER A 102 -25.27 28.34 1.80
CA SER A 102 -24.70 28.99 0.61
C SER A 102 -23.78 28.01 -0.10
N TYR A 103 -23.90 27.95 -1.42
CA TYR A 103 -23.19 27.00 -2.27
C TYR A 103 -22.80 27.63 -3.61
N GLY A 104 -21.88 26.98 -4.32
CA GLY A 104 -21.32 27.43 -5.58
C GLY A 104 -19.79 27.59 -5.53
N SER A 105 -19.17 27.65 -6.70
CA SER A 105 -17.70 27.74 -6.84
C SER A 105 -17.09 28.97 -6.17
N SER A 106 -17.83 30.09 -6.10
CA SER A 106 -17.42 31.31 -5.40
C SER A 106 -17.50 31.20 -3.87
N VAL A 107 -18.24 30.22 -3.35
CA VAL A 107 -18.37 29.89 -1.93
C VAL A 107 -17.39 28.78 -1.54
N GLY A 108 -17.11 27.86 -2.46
CA GLY A 108 -16.24 26.71 -2.25
C GLY A 108 -16.96 25.47 -1.73
N ARG A 109 -18.30 25.44 -1.77
CA ARG A 109 -19.16 24.38 -1.21
C ARG A 109 -20.25 23.98 -2.19
N ASP A 110 -20.61 22.72 -2.22
CA ASP A 110 -21.79 22.23 -2.93
C ASP A 110 -23.05 22.29 -2.03
N VAL A 111 -24.20 21.87 -2.53
CA VAL A 111 -25.49 21.89 -1.80
C VAL A 111 -25.39 21.10 -0.50
N TYR A 112 -24.66 19.98 -0.51
CA TYR A 112 -24.35 19.19 0.68
C TYR A 112 -22.84 18.96 0.78
N SER A 113 -22.30 19.04 1.99
CA SER A 113 -20.92 18.61 2.29
C SER A 113 -20.97 17.32 3.09
N CYS A 114 -20.36 16.25 2.58
CA CYS A 114 -20.45 14.89 3.14
C CYS A 114 -19.14 14.40 3.76
N ASP A 115 -18.40 15.33 4.35
CA ASP A 115 -17.08 15.16 4.96
C ASP A 115 -17.16 15.08 6.49
N ALA A 116 -18.18 14.39 7.01
CA ALA A 116 -18.57 14.40 8.42
C ALA A 116 -17.53 13.95 9.47
N ASP A 117 -16.34 13.47 9.09
CA ASP A 117 -15.27 13.26 10.09
C ASP A 117 -14.73 14.64 10.51
N PRO A 118 -14.97 15.10 11.75
CA PRO A 118 -14.49 16.41 12.22
C PRO A 118 -12.96 16.58 12.13
N ARG A 119 -12.20 15.49 12.06
CA ARG A 119 -10.73 15.51 11.92
C ARG A 119 -10.26 15.64 10.47
N SER A 120 -11.14 15.53 9.48
CA SER A 120 -10.80 15.63 8.06
C SER A 120 -11.83 16.43 7.28
N ARG A 121 -12.70 17.14 7.97
CA ARG A 121 -13.71 18.00 7.37
C ARG A 121 -12.98 19.14 6.67
N LEU A 122 -13.18 19.23 5.36
CA LEU A 122 -12.54 20.17 4.44
C LEU A 122 -12.67 21.60 4.97
N PHE A 123 -13.83 21.94 5.49
CA PHE A 123 -14.16 23.32 5.88
C PHE A 123 -13.89 23.65 7.35
N ASP A 124 -13.62 22.66 8.20
CA ASP A 124 -13.24 22.89 9.60
C ASP A 124 -11.71 22.89 9.78
N ASN A 125 -10.99 22.24 8.86
CA ASN A 125 -9.54 22.10 8.88
C ASN A 125 -8.92 22.72 7.62
N TYR A 126 -9.43 23.88 7.20
CA TYR A 126 -9.12 24.47 5.89
C TYR A 126 -7.64 24.76 5.68
N ASP A 127 -6.92 25.23 6.71
CA ASP A 127 -5.48 25.48 6.63
C ASP A 127 -4.68 24.17 6.49
N GLU A 128 -5.02 23.14 7.28
CA GLU A 128 -4.43 21.79 7.14
C GLU A 128 -4.74 21.18 5.77
N PHE A 129 -5.95 21.44 5.25
CA PHE A 129 -6.31 21.09 3.89
C PHE A 129 -5.44 21.81 2.87
N LEU A 130 -5.20 23.12 2.96
CA LEU A 130 -4.37 23.84 2.00
C LEU A 130 -2.92 23.33 2.00
N GLU A 131 -2.33 23.13 3.17
CA GLU A 131 -0.97 22.59 3.32
C GLU A 131 -0.88 21.15 2.79
N SER A 132 -1.80 20.29 3.21
CA SER A 132 -1.82 18.87 2.81
C SER A 132 -2.25 18.68 1.36
N ARG A 133 -3.05 19.60 0.79
CA ARG A 133 -3.51 19.56 -0.61
C ARG A 133 -2.37 19.79 -1.57
N VAL A 134 -1.49 20.77 -1.33
CA VAL A 134 -0.35 21.00 -2.22
C VAL A 134 0.54 19.76 -2.26
N ALA A 135 0.84 19.17 -1.10
CA ALA A 135 1.60 17.93 -1.00
C ALA A 135 0.87 16.75 -1.67
N ALA A 136 -0.45 16.60 -1.45
CA ALA A 136 -1.25 15.55 -2.08
C ALA A 136 -1.31 15.72 -3.60
N HIS A 137 -1.49 16.93 -4.09
CA HIS A 137 -1.54 17.24 -5.52
C HIS A 137 -0.18 17.03 -6.19
N ASP A 138 0.93 17.42 -5.55
CA ASP A 138 2.27 17.08 -6.05
C ASP A 138 2.42 15.56 -6.11
N LEU A 139 2.07 14.82 -5.06
CA LEU A 139 2.14 13.36 -5.06
C LEU A 139 1.29 12.72 -6.19
N MET A 140 0.09 13.24 -6.44
CA MET A 140 -0.76 12.80 -7.56
C MET A 140 -0.12 13.08 -8.93
N LEU A 141 0.49 14.27 -9.10
CA LEU A 141 1.23 14.59 -10.32
C LEU A 141 2.44 13.65 -10.52
N ARG A 142 3.13 13.30 -9.42
CA ARG A 142 4.26 12.36 -9.45
C ARG A 142 3.79 10.96 -9.85
N ASP A 143 2.66 10.49 -9.32
CA ASP A 143 2.04 9.22 -9.73
C ASP A 143 1.76 9.23 -11.24
N GLY A 144 1.11 10.28 -11.73
CA GLY A 144 0.82 10.47 -13.16
C GLY A 144 2.06 10.45 -14.06
N ALA A 145 3.15 11.10 -13.63
CA ALA A 145 4.39 11.19 -14.41
C ALA A 145 5.26 9.93 -14.33
N ASN A 146 5.21 9.21 -13.21
CA ASN A 146 6.08 8.08 -12.93
C ASN A 146 5.37 6.73 -12.96
N TYR A 147 4.05 6.70 -13.21
CA TYR A 147 3.21 5.50 -13.11
C TYR A 147 3.14 4.88 -11.70
N ALA A 148 3.65 5.58 -10.69
CA ALA A 148 3.66 5.11 -9.30
C ALA A 148 4.01 6.21 -8.31
N ILE A 149 3.46 6.12 -7.09
CA ILE A 149 3.93 6.93 -5.96
C ILE A 149 5.29 6.47 -5.44
N THR A 150 5.71 5.23 -5.69
CA THR A 150 7.04 4.74 -5.32
C THR A 150 8.00 4.89 -6.49
N ASN A 151 8.80 5.96 -6.47
CA ASN A 151 9.76 6.29 -7.52
C ASN A 151 10.99 7.03 -6.95
N ASN A 152 11.97 7.35 -7.80
CA ASN A 152 13.21 8.01 -7.38
C ASN A 152 13.03 9.41 -6.75
N GLU A 153 11.91 10.11 -7.03
CA GLU A 153 11.63 11.46 -6.54
C GLU A 153 10.92 11.44 -5.19
N THR A 154 10.13 10.39 -4.92
CA THR A 154 9.27 10.29 -3.74
C THR A 154 9.82 9.36 -2.66
N LEU A 155 10.78 8.50 -2.99
CA LEU A 155 11.37 7.55 -2.03
C LEU A 155 12.49 8.19 -1.21
N ASP A 156 12.34 8.14 0.12
CA ASP A 156 13.44 8.42 1.04
C ASP A 156 14.33 7.17 1.21
N TYR A 157 15.39 7.12 0.41
CA TYR A 157 16.34 6.00 0.41
C TYR A 157 17.08 5.86 1.73
N GLU A 158 17.61 6.95 2.28
CA GLU A 158 18.39 6.92 3.51
C GLU A 158 17.52 6.47 4.69
N GLY A 159 16.30 7.01 4.77
CA GLY A 159 15.35 6.63 5.80
C GLY A 159 14.85 5.20 5.68
N MET A 160 14.66 4.70 4.47
CA MET A 160 14.29 3.30 4.25
C MET A 160 15.30 2.32 4.86
N PHE A 161 16.59 2.63 4.77
CA PHE A 161 17.67 1.78 5.27
C PHE A 161 18.12 2.10 6.70
N ALA A 162 17.50 3.08 7.36
CA ALA A 162 17.77 3.42 8.74
C ALA A 162 17.34 2.26 9.67
N ASP A 163 18.26 1.80 10.52
CA ASP A 163 18.05 0.89 11.67
C ASP A 163 16.83 -0.06 11.59
N GLY A 164 16.84 -0.99 10.62
CA GLY A 164 15.81 -2.03 10.52
C GLY A 164 14.43 -1.53 10.09
N TYR A 165 14.28 -0.25 9.73
CA TYR A 165 13.03 0.39 9.38
C TYR A 165 12.22 -0.42 8.35
N MET A 166 12.84 -0.82 7.24
CA MET A 166 12.20 -1.61 6.17
C MET A 166 11.69 -3.00 6.60
N PHE A 167 12.08 -3.50 7.77
CA PHE A 167 11.59 -4.75 8.36
C PHE A 167 10.54 -4.54 9.44
N SER A 168 10.15 -3.30 9.70
CA SER A 168 9.18 -2.95 10.75
C SER A 168 7.81 -2.60 10.15
N GLU A 169 6.76 -2.73 10.96
CA GLU A 169 5.43 -2.24 10.59
C GLU A 169 5.38 -0.72 10.36
N GLN A 170 6.37 0.03 10.87
CA GLN A 170 6.47 1.47 10.62
C GLN A 170 6.80 1.78 9.15
N ALA A 171 7.41 0.83 8.43
CA ALA A 171 7.63 0.93 6.98
C ALA A 171 6.36 0.74 6.14
N VAL A 172 5.22 0.44 6.76
CA VAL A 172 3.95 0.23 6.08
C VAL A 172 3.06 1.45 6.27
N ILE A 173 2.69 2.07 5.16
CA ILE A 173 1.56 2.99 5.10
C ILE A 173 0.36 2.24 4.52
N THR A 174 -0.83 2.61 4.96
CA THR A 174 -2.10 2.14 4.42
C THR A 174 -2.92 3.37 4.07
N PHE A 175 -3.19 3.55 2.78
CA PHE A 175 -4.21 4.48 2.32
C PHE A 175 -5.53 3.74 2.20
N LYS A 176 -6.58 4.25 2.84
CA LYS A 176 -7.94 3.93 2.42
C LYS A 176 -8.37 4.94 1.39
N TYR A 177 -9.10 4.46 0.39
CA TYR A 177 -9.68 5.27 -0.65
C TYR A 177 -11.15 4.85 -0.83
N MET A 178 -11.96 5.76 -1.37
CA MET A 178 -13.35 5.44 -1.72
C MET A 178 -13.36 4.48 -2.90
N ILE A 179 -14.17 3.42 -2.82
CA ILE A 179 -14.42 2.60 -4.02
C ILE A 179 -15.13 3.53 -5.01
N GLY A 180 -14.63 3.56 -6.25
CA GLY A 180 -15.09 4.48 -7.27
C GLY A 180 -14.30 4.34 -8.57
N SER A 181 -14.59 5.25 -9.49
CA SER A 181 -13.96 5.30 -10.81
C SER A 181 -12.45 5.55 -10.66
N ARG A 182 -11.70 5.23 -11.72
CA ARG A 182 -10.25 5.39 -11.72
C ARG A 182 -9.82 6.82 -11.39
N SER A 183 -10.48 7.83 -11.97
CA SER A 183 -10.17 9.25 -11.79
C SER A 183 -10.43 9.78 -10.38
N MET A 184 -11.16 9.03 -9.55
CA MET A 184 -11.41 9.38 -8.15
C MET A 184 -10.42 8.74 -7.18
N ARG A 185 -9.50 7.92 -7.67
CA ARG A 185 -8.47 7.29 -6.85
C ARG A 185 -7.30 8.27 -6.70
N PRO A 186 -6.74 8.42 -5.48
CA PRO A 186 -5.58 9.27 -5.26
C PRO A 186 -4.36 8.88 -6.11
N PHE A 187 -4.17 7.58 -6.39
CA PHE A 187 -3.06 7.06 -7.18
C PHE A 187 -3.66 6.16 -8.24
N ASP A 188 -3.98 6.76 -9.38
CA ASP A 188 -4.78 6.14 -10.42
C ASP A 188 -3.91 5.36 -11.42
N LEU A 189 -2.59 5.48 -11.36
CA LEU A 189 -1.65 4.68 -12.14
C LEU A 189 -1.02 3.54 -11.32
N ASP A 190 -1.00 3.66 -9.99
CA ASP A 190 -0.50 2.62 -9.10
C ASP A 190 -1.33 1.31 -9.17
N CYS A 191 -0.63 0.18 -8.99
CA CYS A 191 -1.16 -1.18 -9.09
C CYS A 191 -2.51 -1.39 -8.35
N TYR A 192 -3.59 -1.72 -9.09
CA TYR A 192 -4.94 -1.89 -8.54
C TYR A 192 -5.10 -3.23 -7.82
N SER A 193 -4.71 -3.31 -6.56
CA SER A 193 -4.80 -4.59 -5.82
C SER A 193 -6.17 -4.87 -5.20
N ALA A 194 -7.00 -3.85 -4.95
CA ALA A 194 -8.21 -4.05 -4.16
C ALA A 194 -9.50 -4.20 -4.99
N PHE A 195 -9.81 -3.32 -5.94
CA PHE A 195 -11.05 -3.38 -6.71
C PHE A 195 -10.83 -2.94 -8.16
N ASP A 196 -11.59 -3.49 -9.11
CA ASP A 196 -11.64 -2.95 -10.47
C ASP A 196 -12.05 -1.47 -10.43
N ALA A 197 -11.66 -0.69 -11.44
CA ALA A 197 -12.28 0.62 -11.65
C ALA A 197 -13.77 0.40 -11.90
N MET A 198 -14.61 0.96 -11.02
CA MET A 198 -16.07 0.89 -11.13
C MET A 198 -16.56 2.33 -11.22
N ASP A 199 -17.23 2.70 -12.30
CA ASP A 199 -17.91 4.00 -12.33
C ASP A 199 -19.01 4.07 -11.26
N PHE A 200 -19.68 5.22 -11.11
CA PHE A 200 -20.90 5.35 -10.29
C PHE A 200 -22.06 4.54 -10.90
N SER A 201 -21.83 3.24 -11.09
CA SER A 201 -22.68 2.30 -11.76
C SER A 201 -23.48 1.51 -10.73
N PHE A 202 -24.53 0.86 -11.25
CA PHE A 202 -25.35 -0.11 -10.52
C PHE A 202 -24.50 -1.17 -9.79
N GLU A 203 -23.35 -1.56 -10.35
CA GLU A 203 -22.46 -2.56 -9.77
C GLU A 203 -21.86 -2.10 -8.44
N MET A 204 -21.41 -0.84 -8.36
CA MET A 204 -20.81 -0.32 -7.12
C MET A 204 -21.86 -0.17 -6.01
N VAL A 205 -23.06 0.28 -6.37
CA VAL A 205 -24.19 0.37 -5.44
C VAL A 205 -24.51 -1.02 -4.87
N ASN A 206 -24.60 -2.05 -5.71
CA ASN A 206 -24.90 -3.41 -5.25
C ASN A 206 -23.77 -4.00 -4.41
N LEU A 207 -22.50 -3.79 -4.82
CA LEU A 207 -21.35 -4.23 -4.04
C LEU A 207 -21.39 -3.68 -2.59
N LEU A 208 -21.77 -2.42 -2.44
CA LEU A 208 -21.91 -1.79 -1.13
C LEU A 208 -23.17 -2.25 -0.37
N LYS A 209 -24.29 -2.51 -1.06
CA LYS A 209 -25.51 -3.09 -0.47
C LYS A 209 -25.25 -4.46 0.14
N ASP A 210 -24.55 -5.31 -0.60
CA ASP A 210 -24.29 -6.69 -0.22
C ASP A 210 -23.32 -6.78 0.96
N LYS A 211 -22.52 -5.73 1.19
CA LYS A 211 -21.50 -5.64 2.26
C LYS A 211 -20.47 -6.77 2.20
N THR A 212 -20.31 -7.37 1.02
CA THR A 212 -19.39 -8.49 0.75
C THR A 212 -18.09 -8.03 0.11
N ALA A 213 -17.91 -6.72 -0.11
CA ALA A 213 -16.74 -6.14 -0.73
C ALA A 213 -15.45 -6.60 -0.02
N LYS A 214 -14.59 -7.29 -0.77
CA LYS A 214 -13.24 -7.66 -0.33
C LYS A 214 -12.23 -7.26 -1.40
N PRO A 215 -11.02 -6.85 -1.00
CA PRO A 215 -9.91 -6.69 -1.92
C PRO A 215 -9.71 -7.97 -2.76
N LYS A 216 -9.55 -7.82 -4.07
CA LYS A 216 -9.28 -8.93 -4.99
C LYS A 216 -7.93 -9.59 -4.73
N SER A 217 -6.98 -8.84 -4.18
CA SER A 217 -5.70 -9.36 -3.69
C SER A 217 -5.32 -8.63 -2.41
N TYR A 218 -4.62 -9.32 -1.51
CA TYR A 218 -4.16 -8.76 -0.25
C TYR A 218 -2.95 -9.55 0.26
N LEU A 219 -2.23 -8.94 1.20
CA LEU A 219 -1.11 -9.61 1.86
C LEU A 219 -1.63 -10.63 2.86
N ILE A 220 -1.14 -11.87 2.74
CA ILE A 220 -1.34 -12.92 3.73
C ILE A 220 -0.23 -12.79 4.78
N GLU A 221 -0.61 -12.73 6.06
CA GLU A 221 0.34 -12.74 7.17
C GLU A 221 0.93 -14.15 7.38
N LEU A 222 2.03 -14.24 8.14
CA LEU A 222 2.60 -15.55 8.47
C LEU A 222 1.58 -16.43 9.20
N THR A 223 1.47 -17.66 8.76
CA THR A 223 0.49 -18.63 9.27
C THR A 223 1.07 -20.04 9.28
N ASN A 224 0.62 -20.85 10.23
CA ASN A 224 0.84 -22.30 10.25
C ASN A 224 -0.40 -23.06 9.73
N ASP A 225 -1.47 -22.34 9.39
CA ASP A 225 -2.71 -22.92 8.86
C ASP A 225 -2.60 -23.06 7.34
N ILE A 226 -2.57 -24.31 6.88
CA ILE A 226 -2.49 -24.64 5.47
C ILE A 226 -3.76 -24.25 4.69
N SER A 227 -4.91 -24.13 5.36
CA SER A 227 -6.16 -23.73 4.71
C SER A 227 -6.13 -22.28 4.23
N VAL A 228 -5.16 -21.47 4.68
CA VAL A 228 -4.93 -20.13 4.13
C VAL A 228 -4.53 -20.20 2.64
N ILE A 229 -4.03 -21.34 2.15
CA ILE A 229 -3.86 -21.56 0.70
C ILE A 229 -5.20 -21.47 -0.04
N ASP A 230 -6.32 -21.84 0.59
CA ASP A 230 -7.64 -21.69 -0.01
C ASP A 230 -8.05 -20.21 -0.15
N GLU A 231 -7.48 -19.31 0.65
CA GLU A 231 -7.66 -17.86 0.45
C GLU A 231 -7.03 -17.40 -0.86
N PHE A 232 -5.89 -17.98 -1.25
CA PHE A 232 -5.22 -17.68 -2.52
C PHE A 232 -6.11 -18.06 -3.72
N ASN A 233 -6.84 -19.18 -3.64
CA ASN A 233 -7.79 -19.61 -4.67
C ASN A 233 -8.94 -18.60 -4.88
N ASN A 234 -9.22 -17.77 -3.87
CA ASN A 234 -10.25 -16.73 -3.94
C ASN A 234 -9.72 -15.37 -4.38
N MET A 235 -8.39 -15.20 -4.46
CA MET A 235 -7.79 -13.97 -4.98
C MET A 235 -7.92 -13.91 -6.50
N ARG A 236 -8.15 -12.71 -7.03
CA ARG A 236 -8.31 -12.46 -8.47
C ARG A 236 -7.34 -11.38 -8.93
N ILE A 237 -6.75 -11.59 -10.10
CA ILE A 237 -5.90 -10.61 -10.75
C ILE A 237 -6.79 -9.48 -11.31
N VAL A 238 -6.37 -8.23 -11.11
CA VAL A 238 -7.00 -7.07 -11.77
C VAL A 238 -6.24 -6.78 -13.05
N ASN A 239 -6.93 -6.86 -14.18
CA ASN A 239 -6.34 -6.58 -15.49
C ASN A 239 -6.00 -5.09 -15.65
N GLY A 240 -4.90 -4.78 -16.35
CA GLY A 240 -4.58 -3.43 -16.79
C GLY A 240 -3.84 -2.55 -15.77
N SER A 241 -3.18 -3.14 -14.76
CA SER A 241 -2.23 -2.43 -13.90
C SER A 241 -0.80 -2.54 -14.44
N PRO A 242 0.08 -1.54 -14.21
CA PRO A 242 1.51 -1.73 -14.41
C PRO A 242 2.05 -2.82 -13.45
N THR A 243 3.24 -3.34 -13.74
CA THR A 243 3.91 -4.34 -12.91
C THR A 243 4.83 -3.62 -11.91
N HIS A 244 4.70 -3.92 -10.60
CA HIS A 244 5.52 -3.30 -9.53
C HIS A 244 6.12 -4.36 -8.59
N VAL A 245 7.01 -5.20 -9.12
CA VAL A 245 7.67 -6.31 -8.43
C VAL A 245 8.44 -5.86 -7.19
N THR A 246 9.30 -4.85 -7.30
CA THR A 246 10.19 -4.44 -6.20
C THR A 246 9.39 -3.84 -5.06
N SER A 247 8.36 -3.08 -5.38
CA SER A 247 7.40 -2.57 -4.41
C SER A 247 6.72 -3.75 -3.65
N GLY A 248 6.40 -4.84 -4.35
CA GLY A 248 5.90 -6.10 -3.77
C GLY A 248 6.88 -6.75 -2.79
N LEU A 249 8.15 -6.86 -3.20
CA LEU A 249 9.23 -7.35 -2.35
C LEU A 249 9.34 -6.51 -1.08
N LEU A 250 9.42 -5.19 -1.18
CA LEU A 250 9.54 -4.29 -0.03
C LEU A 250 8.38 -4.44 0.94
N ARG A 251 7.14 -4.57 0.44
CA ARG A 251 5.95 -4.74 1.29
C ARG A 251 5.95 -6.04 2.09
N SER A 252 6.59 -7.09 1.57
CA SER A 252 6.67 -8.38 2.24
C SER A 252 7.68 -8.40 3.39
N LEU A 253 8.67 -7.50 3.40
CA LEU A 253 9.78 -7.53 4.36
C LEU A 253 9.33 -7.48 5.83
N PRO A 254 8.38 -6.61 6.24
CA PRO A 254 7.89 -6.61 7.62
C PRO A 254 7.22 -7.92 8.03
N VAL A 255 6.53 -8.59 7.10
CA VAL A 255 5.87 -9.87 7.37
C VAL A 255 6.90 -11.00 7.46
N VAL A 256 7.82 -11.08 6.50
CA VAL A 256 8.90 -12.09 6.49
C VAL A 256 9.79 -11.95 7.73
N ALA A 257 10.05 -10.72 8.18
CA ALA A 257 10.84 -10.44 9.38
C ALA A 257 10.25 -11.12 10.63
N LYS A 258 8.92 -11.12 10.81
CA LYS A 258 8.24 -11.74 11.97
C LYS A 258 8.49 -13.24 12.11
N GLY A 259 8.97 -13.93 11.07
CA GLY A 259 9.18 -15.37 11.08
C GLY A 259 10.27 -15.79 12.05
N THR A 260 10.05 -16.93 12.72
CA THR A 260 10.96 -17.49 13.73
C THR A 260 11.69 -18.74 13.23
N ASN A 261 11.72 -18.97 11.92
CA ASN A 261 12.37 -20.14 11.33
C ASN A 261 13.88 -19.91 11.17
N PRO A 262 14.71 -20.97 11.30
CA PRO A 262 16.16 -20.90 11.03
C PRO A 262 16.48 -20.48 9.59
N ARG A 263 15.57 -20.74 8.65
CA ARG A 263 15.66 -20.29 7.26
C ARG A 263 14.46 -19.42 6.91
N LYS A 264 14.72 -18.26 6.30
CA LYS A 264 13.71 -17.42 5.64
C LYS A 264 13.99 -17.44 4.13
N ALA A 265 12.96 -17.68 3.32
CA ALA A 265 13.07 -17.65 1.87
C ALA A 265 12.00 -16.71 1.30
N ILE A 266 12.41 -15.79 0.44
CA ILE A 266 11.50 -14.95 -0.34
C ILE A 266 11.52 -15.48 -1.78
N ILE A 267 10.36 -15.86 -2.30
CA ILE A 267 10.21 -16.32 -3.69
C ILE A 267 9.36 -15.30 -4.42
N VAL A 268 9.96 -14.61 -5.38
CA VAL A 268 9.27 -13.65 -6.25
C VAL A 268 8.96 -14.34 -7.56
N ILE A 269 7.69 -14.35 -7.97
CA ILE A 269 7.22 -14.94 -9.23
C ILE A 269 6.59 -13.82 -10.05
N SER A 270 7.09 -13.58 -11.27
CA SER A 270 6.62 -12.47 -12.11
C SER A 270 6.85 -12.76 -13.60
N ASP A 271 5.97 -12.25 -14.46
CA ASP A 271 6.08 -12.29 -15.92
C ASP A 271 6.82 -11.08 -16.50
N GLY A 272 7.02 -10.05 -15.68
CA GLY A 272 7.69 -8.80 -16.04
C GLY A 272 8.50 -8.21 -14.89
N ILE A 273 9.12 -7.07 -15.17
CA ILE A 273 9.81 -6.21 -14.19
C ILE A 273 8.94 -5.03 -13.80
N ASP A 274 9.44 -4.24 -12.84
CA ASP A 274 8.85 -2.94 -12.53
C ASP A 274 8.66 -2.10 -13.81
N SER A 275 7.47 -1.54 -13.99
CA SER A 275 7.12 -0.70 -15.13
C SER A 275 7.87 0.64 -15.13
N GLY A 276 7.98 1.27 -16.29
CA GLY A 276 8.68 2.55 -16.46
C GLY A 276 9.93 2.41 -17.32
N SER A 277 10.86 3.35 -17.18
CA SER A 277 12.08 3.44 -17.97
C SER A 277 13.32 3.47 -17.06
N THR A 278 14.52 3.46 -17.65
CA THR A 278 15.79 3.59 -16.91
C THR A 278 15.95 4.94 -16.21
N THR A 279 15.16 5.95 -16.60
CA THR A 279 15.27 7.32 -16.06
C THR A 279 14.05 7.76 -15.24
N SER A 280 12.91 7.05 -15.33
CA SER A 280 11.67 7.41 -14.63
C SER A 280 10.85 6.20 -14.21
N GLY A 281 10.02 6.39 -13.18
CA GLY A 281 9.10 5.37 -12.69
C GLY A 281 9.72 4.24 -11.85
N PRO A 282 8.91 3.20 -11.54
CA PRO A 282 9.31 2.05 -10.74
C PRO A 282 10.59 1.36 -11.21
N TYR A 283 10.80 1.21 -12.53
CA TYR A 283 12.00 0.57 -13.04
C TYR A 283 13.28 1.31 -12.63
N ALA A 284 13.35 2.63 -12.84
CA ALA A 284 14.49 3.46 -12.45
C ALA A 284 14.74 3.40 -10.92
N MET A 285 13.67 3.35 -10.12
CA MET A 285 13.76 3.16 -8.67
C MET A 285 14.40 1.80 -8.34
N THR A 286 13.94 0.73 -8.98
CA THR A 286 14.47 -0.62 -8.80
C THR A 286 15.94 -0.72 -9.17
N GLU A 287 16.34 -0.16 -10.31
CA GLU A 287 17.75 -0.12 -10.70
C GLU A 287 18.61 0.57 -9.65
N ARG A 288 18.16 1.70 -9.11
CA ARG A 288 18.88 2.42 -8.05
C ARG A 288 18.94 1.62 -6.75
N LEU A 289 17.83 1.04 -6.31
CA LEU A 289 17.78 0.19 -5.12
C LEU A 289 18.74 -1.00 -5.23
N PHE A 290 18.80 -1.64 -6.40
CA PHE A 290 19.60 -2.84 -6.61
C PHE A 290 21.08 -2.50 -6.78
N LYS A 291 21.42 -1.52 -7.64
CA LYS A 291 22.80 -1.22 -8.04
C LYS A 291 23.51 -0.27 -7.09
N THR A 292 22.80 0.70 -6.51
CA THR A 292 23.41 1.74 -5.67
C THR A 292 23.31 1.41 -4.19
N TYR A 293 22.16 0.88 -3.75
CA TYR A 293 21.91 0.63 -2.33
C TYR A 293 22.09 -0.84 -1.91
N ASP A 294 22.42 -1.74 -2.83
CA ASP A 294 22.54 -3.19 -2.60
C ASP A 294 21.31 -3.78 -1.88
N LEU A 295 20.10 -3.37 -2.29
CA LEU A 295 18.86 -3.71 -1.57
C LEU A 295 18.80 -5.19 -1.18
N CYS A 296 19.02 -6.11 -2.11
CA CYS A 296 18.86 -7.54 -1.85
C CYS A 296 19.93 -8.13 -0.91
N ARG A 297 21.14 -7.56 -0.89
CA ARG A 297 22.14 -7.90 0.14
C ARG A 297 21.66 -7.42 1.51
N ARG A 298 21.21 -6.17 1.62
CA ARG A 298 20.68 -5.61 2.87
C ARG A 298 19.44 -6.34 3.37
N VAL A 299 18.57 -6.80 2.47
CA VAL A 299 17.42 -7.65 2.80
C VAL A 299 17.89 -8.96 3.45
N ARG A 300 18.79 -9.70 2.78
CA ARG A 300 19.31 -10.97 3.32
C ARG A 300 19.97 -10.78 4.67
N GLU A 301 20.91 -9.83 4.79
CA GLU A 301 21.60 -9.57 6.06
C GLU A 301 20.66 -9.05 7.16
N GLY A 302 19.63 -8.28 6.79
CA GLY A 302 18.67 -7.74 7.74
C GLY A 302 17.71 -8.80 8.27
N LEU A 303 17.30 -9.78 7.46
CA LEU A 303 16.47 -10.90 7.93
C LEU A 303 17.19 -11.83 8.93
N LEU A 304 18.53 -11.81 8.95
CA LEU A 304 19.36 -12.46 9.97
C LEU A 304 19.45 -11.65 11.27
N ARG A 305 19.05 -10.38 11.25
CA ARG A 305 19.17 -9.44 12.38
C ARG A 305 17.82 -9.02 12.96
N TYR A 306 16.77 -8.98 12.15
CA TYR A 306 15.47 -8.45 12.49
C TYR A 306 14.35 -9.52 12.49
N PRO A 307 13.43 -9.46 13.47
CA PRO A 307 13.53 -8.64 14.69
C PRO A 307 14.74 -9.05 15.55
N GLN A 308 15.17 -8.17 16.45
CA GLN A 308 16.30 -8.45 17.32
C GLN A 308 16.09 -9.78 18.06
N GLY A 309 17.11 -10.63 18.07
CA GLY A 309 17.04 -11.97 18.66
C GLY A 309 16.39 -13.03 17.76
N THR A 310 16.15 -12.73 16.48
CA THR A 310 15.67 -13.72 15.51
C THR A 310 16.58 -14.96 15.47
N PRO A 311 16.03 -16.19 15.42
CA PRO A 311 16.81 -17.43 15.32
C PRO A 311 17.26 -17.73 13.87
N THR A 312 16.96 -16.84 12.92
CA THR A 312 17.28 -17.04 11.50
C THR A 312 18.78 -17.06 11.24
N GLN A 313 19.24 -18.13 10.60
CA GLN A 313 20.63 -18.38 10.22
C GLN A 313 20.85 -18.22 8.71
N VAL A 314 19.80 -18.42 7.91
CA VAL A 314 19.87 -18.35 6.45
C VAL A 314 18.70 -17.52 5.90
N ALA A 315 19.00 -16.60 4.99
CA ALA A 315 18.02 -15.80 4.29
C ALA A 315 18.31 -15.81 2.78
N ASP A 316 17.37 -16.31 1.98
CA ASP A 316 17.49 -16.43 0.53
C ASP A 316 16.42 -15.62 -0.20
N ILE A 317 16.78 -15.08 -1.36
CA ILE A 317 15.84 -14.49 -2.32
C ILE A 317 15.93 -15.29 -3.62
N PHE A 318 14.77 -15.71 -4.12
CA PHE A 318 14.60 -16.42 -5.39
C PHE A 318 13.72 -15.58 -6.31
N PHE A 319 14.01 -15.62 -7.61
CA PHE A 319 13.21 -14.98 -8.62
C PHE A 319 12.86 -15.99 -9.72
N ILE A 320 11.57 -16.17 -9.99
CA ILE A 320 11.04 -17.08 -11.01
C ILE A 320 10.36 -16.22 -12.07
N PHE A 321 10.95 -16.18 -13.26
CA PHE A 321 10.42 -15.45 -14.39
C PHE A 321 9.54 -16.37 -15.26
N THR A 322 8.33 -15.93 -15.60
CA THR A 322 7.31 -16.81 -16.20
C THR A 322 7.11 -16.64 -17.70
N VAL A 323 7.82 -15.71 -18.34
CA VAL A 323 7.72 -15.44 -19.79
C VAL A 323 9.11 -15.47 -20.42
N ASN A 324 9.22 -15.81 -21.70
CA ASN A 324 10.49 -15.72 -22.43
C ASN A 324 10.31 -14.82 -23.66
N ASN A 325 10.70 -13.56 -23.54
CA ASN A 325 10.58 -12.52 -24.57
C ASN A 325 11.84 -11.63 -24.62
N SER A 326 11.88 -10.66 -25.52
CA SER A 326 13.03 -9.76 -25.70
C SER A 326 13.40 -8.94 -24.45
N GLU A 327 12.43 -8.63 -23.59
CA GLU A 327 12.64 -7.86 -22.35
C GLU A 327 13.18 -8.73 -21.20
N THR A 328 13.00 -10.05 -21.31
CA THR A 328 13.38 -11.05 -20.30
C THR A 328 14.87 -11.01 -19.98
N THR A 329 15.74 -10.82 -20.98
CA THR A 329 17.21 -10.84 -20.77
C THR A 329 17.66 -9.71 -19.84
N ASN A 330 17.15 -8.50 -20.04
CA ASN A 330 17.52 -7.35 -19.21
C ASN A 330 17.01 -7.51 -17.77
N ALA A 331 15.77 -7.96 -17.63
CA ALA A 331 15.16 -8.29 -16.35
C ALA A 331 15.96 -9.35 -15.58
N LEU A 332 16.25 -10.48 -16.23
CA LEU A 332 17.02 -11.57 -15.64
C LEU A 332 18.43 -11.11 -15.25
N ASN A 333 19.09 -10.30 -16.08
CA ASN A 333 20.43 -9.80 -15.78
C ASN A 333 20.43 -8.86 -14.56
N LEU A 334 19.43 -7.98 -14.44
CA LEU A 334 19.30 -7.11 -13.28
C LEU A 334 19.16 -7.92 -11.98
N TRP A 335 18.23 -8.89 -11.97
CA TRP A 335 18.01 -9.74 -10.80
C TRP A 335 19.17 -10.68 -10.52
N ARG A 336 19.79 -11.27 -11.54
CA ARG A 336 20.93 -12.19 -11.39
C ARG A 336 22.14 -11.45 -10.85
N ASN A 337 22.50 -10.33 -11.44
CA ASN A 337 23.76 -9.65 -11.12
C ASN A 337 23.69 -8.84 -9.81
N TYR A 338 22.51 -8.35 -9.43
CA TYR A 338 22.38 -7.41 -8.31
C TYR A 338 21.44 -7.88 -7.19
N CYS A 339 20.74 -9.02 -7.35
CA CYS A 339 19.77 -9.47 -6.35
C CYS A 339 19.90 -10.93 -5.93
N ALA A 340 19.42 -11.86 -6.76
CA ALA A 340 19.23 -13.26 -6.42
C ALA A 340 20.36 -14.18 -6.93
N GLY A 341 21.27 -13.70 -7.79
CA GLY A 341 22.38 -14.54 -8.27
C GLY A 341 21.90 -15.78 -9.02
N ASP A 342 22.46 -16.94 -8.67
CA ASP A 342 22.07 -18.23 -9.23
C ASP A 342 20.65 -18.68 -8.87
N ASN A 343 19.99 -17.98 -7.94
CA ASN A 343 18.60 -18.22 -7.55
C ASN A 343 17.58 -17.54 -8.49
N VAL A 344 17.99 -17.22 -9.73
CA VAL A 344 17.14 -16.67 -10.79
C VAL A 344 16.81 -17.75 -11.80
N PHE A 345 15.53 -18.06 -11.96
CA PHE A 345 15.01 -19.12 -12.82
C PHE A 345 14.09 -18.57 -13.91
N LEU A 346 14.11 -19.22 -15.06
CA LEU A 346 13.12 -19.07 -16.12
C LEU A 346 12.23 -20.32 -16.11
N ALA A 347 10.93 -20.14 -15.89
CA ALA A 347 9.96 -21.23 -15.79
C ALA A 347 8.65 -20.80 -16.47
N THR A 348 8.52 -21.09 -17.77
CA THR A 348 7.44 -20.57 -18.62
C THR A 348 6.19 -21.45 -18.68
N ASN A 349 6.18 -22.56 -17.95
CA ASN A 349 5.03 -23.46 -17.82
C ASN A 349 4.88 -23.95 -16.38
N TYR A 350 3.70 -24.50 -16.09
CA TYR A 350 3.34 -24.97 -14.76
C TYR A 350 4.33 -26.00 -14.20
N GLN A 351 4.77 -26.97 -15.01
CA GLN A 351 5.66 -28.03 -14.56
C GLN A 351 7.03 -27.48 -14.15
N ASP A 352 7.59 -26.54 -14.91
CA ASP A 352 8.86 -25.89 -14.59
C ASP A 352 8.76 -25.09 -13.29
N ILE A 353 7.65 -24.37 -13.08
CA ILE A 353 7.42 -23.63 -11.83
C ILE A 353 7.40 -24.60 -10.65
N ILE A 354 6.67 -25.71 -10.76
CA ILE A 354 6.61 -26.74 -9.72
C ILE A 354 7.99 -27.36 -9.46
N ASN A 355 8.77 -27.62 -10.51
CA ASN A 355 10.12 -28.17 -10.38
C ASN A 355 11.05 -27.22 -9.60
N VAL A 356 11.01 -25.92 -9.94
CA VAL A 356 11.79 -24.89 -9.24
C VAL A 356 11.37 -24.78 -7.77
N LEU A 357 10.07 -24.66 -7.49
CA LEU A 357 9.55 -24.55 -6.12
C LEU A 357 9.91 -25.78 -5.28
N THR A 358 9.78 -26.98 -5.86
CA THR A 358 10.15 -28.24 -5.19
C THR A 358 11.66 -28.29 -4.92
N GLY A 359 12.48 -27.81 -5.85
CA GLY A 359 13.93 -27.70 -5.65
C GLY A 359 14.30 -26.76 -4.50
N ILE A 360 13.65 -25.59 -4.42
CA ILE A 360 13.85 -24.62 -3.33
C ILE A 360 13.46 -25.23 -1.98
N ALA A 361 12.34 -25.96 -1.93
CA ALA A 361 11.86 -26.63 -0.72
C ALA A 361 12.79 -27.77 -0.28
N LYS A 362 13.28 -28.60 -1.22
CA LYS A 362 14.21 -29.71 -0.95
C LYS A 362 15.57 -29.27 -0.42
N LYS A 363 16.06 -28.10 -0.85
CA LYS A 363 17.31 -27.51 -0.32
C LYS A 363 17.22 -27.17 1.18
N SER A 364 16.00 -27.03 1.72
CA SER A 364 15.71 -26.82 3.15
C SER A 364 15.46 -28.10 3.95
N SER A 365 15.11 -29.21 3.31
CA SER A 365 14.93 -30.48 4.00
C SER A 365 16.30 -31.11 4.19
N VAL A 366 16.66 -31.34 5.45
CA VAL A 366 17.69 -32.30 5.87
C VAL A 366 17.73 -33.49 4.91
N LYS A 367 18.94 -33.92 4.49
CA LYS A 367 19.14 -35.16 3.73
C LYS A 367 18.27 -36.26 4.33
N PHE A 368 17.20 -36.65 3.64
CA PHE A 368 16.58 -37.93 3.91
C PHE A 368 17.59 -38.97 3.43
N ILE A 369 18.33 -39.57 4.36
CA ILE A 369 19.01 -40.82 4.08
C ILE A 369 17.89 -41.83 3.89
N ASN A 370 17.56 -42.12 2.63
CA ASN A 370 16.76 -43.27 2.32
C ASN A 370 17.61 -44.49 2.66
N LYS A 371 17.29 -45.20 3.75
CA LYS A 371 18.03 -46.39 4.22
C LYS A 371 18.09 -47.54 3.19
N ASN A 372 17.40 -47.40 2.06
CA ASN A 372 17.22 -48.43 1.04
C ASN A 372 17.83 -48.09 -0.33
N GLU A 373 18.57 -46.98 -0.49
CA GLU A 373 19.37 -46.78 -1.72
C GLU A 373 20.76 -47.42 -1.55
N PRO A 374 21.17 -48.38 -2.40
CA PRO A 374 22.54 -48.87 -2.44
C PRO A 374 23.48 -47.79 -2.99
N GLU A 375 24.72 -47.76 -2.46
CA GLU A 375 25.79 -46.81 -2.80
C GLU A 375 26.10 -46.69 -4.30
#